data_AF-A0A3L7RRS0-F1
#
_entry.id   AF-A0A3L7RRS0-F1
#
_cell.length_a   1.000
_cell.length_b   1.000
_cell.length_c   1.000
_cell.angle_alpha   90.00
_cell.angle_beta   90.00
_cell.angle_gamma   90.00
#
_symmetry.space_group_name_H-M   'P 1'
#
loop_
_entity.id
_entity.type
_entity.pdbx_description
1 polymer ?
#
loop_
_entity_poly.entity_id
_entity_poly.type
_entity_poly.pdbx_seq_one_letter_code
_entity_poly.pdbx_strand_id
1 'polypeptide(L)'
;MESSAFNPYAAPEEQTLPDLPADHLAFRQQFIHCESNIKSIAGLMILGGFLVSFGFGLATVYAFTGTGGSVWVSLRTLFLVAVIFAGFWQIYTGFQLRRLKLTARVSAAIACGIWILFVPVGTILGGVSLWYILRPAANFVFSEEYAEVVRRTPQVTASTSIAGWSVLLVILLIGGLLLLAGVFLS
;
A
#
# COMPACT_ATOMS: atom_id res chain seq x y z
N MET A 1 -15.22 26.74 -53.39
CA MET A 1 -14.23 26.23 -52.43
C MET A 1 -14.00 27.34 -51.42
N GLU A 2 -14.80 27.38 -50.35
CA GLU A 2 -14.67 28.40 -49.30
C GLU A 2 -13.46 28.10 -48.43
N SER A 3 -12.55 29.08 -48.35
CA SER A 3 -11.40 29.10 -47.47
C SER A 3 -11.88 29.24 -46.03
N SER A 4 -11.74 28.19 -45.23
CA SER A 4 -11.96 28.22 -43.78
C SER A 4 -11.12 29.35 -43.16
N ALA A 5 -11.79 30.40 -42.67
CA ALA A 5 -11.16 31.56 -42.07
C ALA A 5 -10.36 31.15 -40.81
N PHE A 6 -9.04 31.30 -40.88
CA PHE A 6 -8.13 31.11 -39.75
C PHE A 6 -8.48 32.14 -38.66
N ASN A 7 -9.08 31.69 -37.54
CA ASN A 7 -9.38 32.53 -36.40
C ASN A 7 -8.31 32.35 -35.30
N PRO A 8 -7.36 33.29 -35.15
CA PRO A 8 -6.30 33.23 -34.13
C PRO A 8 -6.81 33.41 -32.69
N TYR A 9 -8.08 33.76 -32.51
CA TYR A 9 -8.76 33.84 -31.22
C TYR A 9 -9.79 32.72 -31.02
N ALA A 10 -9.75 31.65 -31.81
CA ALA A 10 -10.53 30.45 -31.53
C ALA A 10 -10.15 29.96 -30.12
N ALA A 11 -11.16 29.84 -29.25
CA ALA A 11 -10.96 29.25 -27.94
C ALA A 11 -10.31 27.86 -28.13
N PRO A 12 -9.31 27.49 -27.32
CA PRO A 12 -8.76 26.14 -27.36
C PRO A 12 -9.92 25.16 -27.31
N GLU A 13 -10.00 24.23 -28.25
CA GLU A 13 -10.99 23.15 -28.17
C GLU A 13 -10.83 22.52 -26.79
N GLU A 14 -11.87 22.68 -25.96
CA GLU A 14 -11.94 22.03 -24.67
C GLU A 14 -11.84 20.54 -24.98
N GLN A 15 -10.70 19.93 -24.65
CA GLN A 15 -10.52 18.49 -24.71
C GLN A 15 -11.60 17.91 -23.80
N THR A 16 -12.72 17.59 -24.43
CA THR A 16 -13.80 16.83 -23.82
C THR A 16 -13.17 15.50 -23.47
N LEU A 17 -12.92 15.31 -22.17
CA LEU A 17 -12.57 14.01 -21.62
C LEU A 17 -13.50 12.98 -22.29
N PRO A 18 -12.98 11.85 -22.80
CA PRO A 18 -13.78 10.85 -23.48
C PRO A 18 -15.04 10.59 -22.66
N ASP A 19 -16.21 10.60 -23.33
CA ASP A 19 -17.52 10.50 -22.69
C ASP A 19 -17.49 9.40 -21.62
N LEU A 20 -17.35 9.86 -20.38
CA LEU A 20 -17.37 8.96 -19.24
C LEU A 20 -18.73 8.27 -19.26
N PRO A 21 -18.82 6.98 -18.90
CA PRO A 21 -20.08 6.25 -18.96
C PRO A 21 -21.16 7.06 -18.25
N ALA A 22 -22.28 7.30 -18.93
CA ALA A 22 -23.36 8.20 -18.47
C ALA A 22 -23.82 7.92 -17.03
N ASP A 23 -23.57 6.70 -16.55
CA ASP A 23 -23.70 6.29 -15.16
C ASP A 23 -22.33 6.02 -14.49
N HIS A 24 -21.67 7.09 -14.03
CA HIS A 24 -20.43 7.00 -13.23
C HIS A 24 -20.59 6.13 -11.97
N LEU A 25 -21.81 6.02 -11.42
CA LEU A 25 -22.08 5.25 -10.21
C LEU A 25 -22.06 3.76 -10.52
N ALA A 26 -22.78 3.32 -11.55
CA ALA A 26 -22.77 1.93 -11.98
C ALA A 26 -21.34 1.50 -12.37
N PHE A 27 -20.58 2.37 -13.04
CA PHE A 27 -19.19 2.08 -13.39
C PHE A 27 -18.31 1.89 -12.14
N ARG A 28 -18.39 2.77 -11.14
CA ARG A 28 -17.60 2.63 -9.91
C ARG A 28 -18.00 1.40 -9.11
N GLN A 29 -19.28 1.05 -9.08
CA GLN A 29 -19.77 -0.14 -8.38
C GLN A 29 -19.15 -1.44 -8.91
N GLN A 30 -18.83 -1.53 -10.21
CA GLN A 30 -18.17 -2.70 -10.79
C GLN A 30 -16.76 -2.94 -10.22
N PHE A 31 -16.04 -1.87 -9.87
CA PHE A 31 -14.65 -1.93 -9.39
C PHE A 31 -14.50 -1.70 -7.88
N ILE A 32 -15.59 -1.50 -7.15
CA ILE A 32 -15.54 -1.13 -5.73
C ILE A 32 -14.85 -2.17 -4.85
N HIS A 33 -15.01 -3.45 -5.16
CA HIS A 33 -14.32 -4.54 -4.47
C HIS A 33 -12.79 -4.50 -4.73
N CYS A 34 -12.39 -4.15 -5.95
CA CYS A 34 -10.99 -3.95 -6.30
C CYS A 34 -10.39 -2.79 -5.51
N GLU A 35 -11.09 -1.65 -5.50
CA GLU A 35 -10.70 -0.45 -4.76
C GLU A 35 -10.57 -0.73 -3.27
N SER A 36 -11.54 -1.43 -2.67
CA SER A 36 -11.53 -1.82 -1.26
C SER A 36 -10.35 -2.73 -0.92
N ASN A 37 -10.07 -3.74 -1.75
CA ASN A 37 -8.94 -4.66 -1.52
C ASN A 37 -7.60 -3.92 -1.59
N ILE A 38 -7.41 -3.04 -2.58
CA ILE A 38 -6.19 -2.22 -2.71
C ILE A 38 -6.03 -1.30 -1.49
N LYS A 39 -7.10 -0.64 -1.05
CA LYS A 39 -7.09 0.22 0.16
C LYS A 39 -6.83 -0.57 1.44
N SER A 40 -7.26 -1.83 1.50
CA SER A 40 -6.99 -2.74 2.61
C SER A 40 -5.52 -3.13 2.67
N ILE A 41 -4.92 -3.49 1.54
CA ILE A 41 -3.48 -3.76 1.42
C ILE A 41 -2.67 -2.52 1.81
N ALA A 42 -3.09 -1.34 1.34
CA ALA A 42 -2.46 -0.09 1.71
C ALA A 42 -2.50 0.17 3.23
N GLY A 43 -3.60 -0.20 3.89
CA GLY A 43 -3.73 -0.20 5.35
C GLY A 43 -2.75 -1.17 6.02
N LEU A 44 -2.62 -2.39 5.50
CA LEU A 44 -1.64 -3.38 5.98
C LEU A 44 -0.21 -2.87 5.85
N MET A 45 0.13 -2.19 4.75
CA MET A 45 1.47 -1.61 4.57
C MET A 45 1.76 -0.49 5.59
N ILE A 46 0.80 0.38 5.84
CA ILE A 46 0.94 1.44 6.86
C ILE A 46 1.11 0.82 8.25
N LEU A 47 0.26 -0.14 8.60
CA LEU A 47 0.34 -0.79 9.91
C LEU A 47 1.63 -1.61 10.07
N GLY A 48 1.99 -2.40 9.05
CA GLY A 48 3.21 -3.20 9.05
C GLY A 48 4.45 -2.34 9.17
N GLY A 49 4.52 -1.25 8.40
CA GLY A 49 5.63 -0.29 8.51
C GLY A 49 5.69 0.38 9.88
N PHE A 50 4.53 0.71 10.48
CA PHE A 50 4.47 1.25 11.85
C PHE A 50 4.95 0.22 12.88
N LEU A 51 4.47 -1.02 12.82
CA LEU A 51 4.86 -2.11 13.72
C LEU A 51 6.36 -2.44 13.60
N VAL A 52 6.90 -2.45 12.38
CA VAL A 52 8.33 -2.68 12.16
C VAL A 52 9.14 -1.52 12.74
N SER A 53 8.85 -0.27 12.36
CA SER A 53 9.60 0.89 12.87
C SER A 53 9.52 1.02 14.39
N PHE A 54 8.33 0.85 14.97
CA PHE A 54 8.12 1.02 16.40
C PHE A 54 8.59 -0.19 17.21
N GLY A 55 8.25 -1.40 16.78
CA GLY A 55 8.58 -2.66 17.46
C GLY A 55 10.09 -2.94 17.45
N PHE A 56 10.74 -2.86 16.27
CA PHE A 56 12.19 -2.99 16.21
C PHE A 56 12.88 -1.81 16.90
N GLY A 57 12.39 -0.59 16.73
CA GLY A 57 12.94 0.59 17.42
C GLY A 57 13.03 0.37 18.93
N LEU A 58 11.93 -0.03 19.57
CA LEU A 58 11.90 -0.33 21.01
C LEU A 58 12.78 -1.52 21.40
N ALA A 59 12.68 -2.64 20.68
CA ALA A 59 13.47 -3.84 20.99
C ALA A 59 14.97 -3.56 20.96
N THR A 60 15.40 -2.70 20.05
CA THR A 60 16.82 -2.34 19.93
C THR A 60 17.25 -1.42 21.06
N VAL A 61 16.44 -0.43 21.46
CA VAL A 61 16.72 0.41 22.65
C VAL A 61 16.91 -0.46 23.90
N TYR A 62 16.08 -1.48 24.10
CA TYR A 62 16.27 -2.46 25.17
C TYR A 62 17.59 -3.26 25.01
N ALA A 63 17.91 -3.71 23.81
CA ALA A 63 19.12 -4.50 23.53
C ALA A 63 20.43 -3.68 23.61
N PHE A 64 20.37 -2.35 23.51
CA PHE A 64 21.53 -1.45 23.65
C PHE A 64 22.05 -1.32 25.09
N THR A 65 21.36 -1.91 26.08
CA THR A 65 21.84 -1.99 27.46
C THR A 65 22.97 -3.02 27.66
N GLY A 66 23.28 -3.85 26.65
CA GLY A 66 24.36 -4.84 26.70
C GLY A 66 25.71 -4.32 26.16
N THR A 67 26.79 -4.57 26.90
CA THR A 67 28.18 -4.25 26.56
C THR A 67 28.73 -5.16 25.45
N GLY A 68 28.46 -4.80 24.18
CA GLY A 68 29.10 -5.41 23.01
C GLY A 68 30.35 -4.66 22.55
N GLY A 69 31.31 -5.34 21.93
CA GLY A 69 32.50 -4.69 21.32
C GLY A 69 32.14 -3.71 20.20
N SER A 70 33.02 -2.73 19.93
CA SER A 70 32.76 -1.56 19.08
C SER A 70 32.23 -1.88 17.66
N VAL A 71 32.72 -2.97 17.03
CA VAL A 71 32.25 -3.39 15.70
C VAL A 71 30.80 -3.85 15.72
N TRP A 72 30.40 -4.59 16.76
CA TRP A 72 29.02 -5.10 16.90
C TRP A 72 28.03 -3.98 17.16
N VAL A 73 28.45 -2.94 17.88
CA VAL A 73 27.66 -1.72 18.09
C VAL A 73 27.38 -1.03 16.75
N SER A 74 28.41 -0.83 15.91
CA SER A 74 28.26 -0.18 14.60
C SER A 74 27.33 -0.95 13.65
N LEU A 75 27.47 -2.28 13.56
CA LEU A 75 26.61 -3.10 12.70
C LEU A 75 25.14 -3.08 13.17
N ARG A 76 24.88 -3.13 14.48
CA ARG A 76 23.53 -3.02 15.04
C ARG A 76 22.90 -1.66 14.75
N THR A 77 23.66 -0.58 14.90
CA THR A 77 23.18 0.78 14.59
C THR A 77 22.82 0.91 13.11
N LEU A 78 23.68 0.44 12.21
CA LEU A 78 23.42 0.46 10.76
C LEU A 78 22.14 -0.32 10.42
N PHE A 79 22.00 -1.52 10.98
CA PHE A 79 20.82 -2.35 10.80
C PHE A 79 19.54 -1.67 11.31
N LEU A 80 19.58 -1.03 12.48
CA LEU A 80 18.46 -0.26 13.02
C LEU A 80 18.04 0.88 12.08
N VAL A 81 19.01 1.65 11.59
CA VAL A 81 18.72 2.75 10.65
C VAL A 81 18.07 2.22 9.37
N ALA A 82 18.57 1.10 8.85
CA ALA A 82 17.99 0.45 7.67
C ALA A 82 16.55 -0.04 7.91
N VAL A 83 16.27 -0.65 9.07
CA VAL A 83 14.92 -1.13 9.43
C VAL A 83 13.94 0.02 9.61
N ILE A 84 14.33 1.10 10.29
CA ILE A 84 13.50 2.29 10.45
C ILE A 84 13.20 2.91 9.08
N PHE A 85 14.22 3.06 8.23
CA PHE A 85 14.04 3.58 6.89
C PHE A 85 13.09 2.71 6.05
N ALA A 86 13.24 1.38 6.11
CA ALA A 86 12.35 0.44 5.44
C ALA A 86 10.90 0.60 5.92
N GLY A 87 10.67 0.73 7.24
CA GLY A 87 9.33 0.93 7.79
C GLY A 87 8.71 2.26 7.35
N PHE A 88 9.49 3.36 7.32
CA PHE A 88 9.01 4.64 6.78
C PHE A 88 8.68 4.57 5.28
N TRP A 89 9.54 3.92 4.49
CA TRP A 89 9.29 3.70 3.06
C TRP A 89 8.01 2.89 2.81
N GLN A 90 7.75 1.89 3.65
CA GLN A 90 6.56 1.06 3.59
C GLN A 90 5.28 1.85 3.96
N ILE A 91 5.34 2.69 5.00
CA ILE A 91 4.26 3.62 5.36
C ILE A 91 3.97 4.58 4.21
N TYR A 92 5.00 5.20 3.65
CA TYR A 92 4.87 6.13 2.52
C TYR A 92 4.22 5.45 1.32
N THR A 93 4.66 4.24 0.99
CA THR A 93 4.06 3.43 -0.09
C THR A 93 2.60 3.13 0.19
N GLY A 94 2.24 2.74 1.41
CA GLY A 94 0.85 2.52 1.80
C GLY A 94 -0.02 3.78 1.66
N PHE A 95 0.48 4.97 2.04
CA PHE A 95 -0.25 6.22 1.82
C PHE A 95 -0.49 6.52 0.33
N GLN A 96 0.52 6.31 -0.51
CA GLN A 96 0.40 6.55 -1.95
C GLN A 96 -0.51 5.51 -2.62
N LEU A 97 -0.50 4.27 -2.12
CA LEU A 97 -1.38 3.20 -2.57
C LEU A 97 -2.85 3.48 -2.20
N ARG A 98 -3.12 4.06 -1.02
CA ARG A 98 -4.46 4.55 -0.64
C ARG A 98 -4.99 5.64 -1.57
N ARG A 99 -4.09 6.43 -2.16
CA ARG A 99 -4.40 7.47 -3.15
C ARG A 99 -4.52 6.90 -4.58
N LEU A 100 -4.44 5.58 -4.75
CA LEU A 100 -4.57 4.89 -6.04
C LEU A 100 -3.59 5.41 -7.11
N LYS A 101 -2.38 5.81 -6.71
CA LYS A 101 -1.35 6.26 -7.66
C LYS A 101 -0.68 5.09 -8.35
N LEU A 102 -0.50 5.19 -9.68
CA LEU A 102 0.19 4.17 -10.47
C LEU A 102 1.64 3.92 -10.00
N THR A 103 2.36 4.97 -9.60
CA THR A 103 3.74 4.83 -9.10
C THR A 103 3.82 4.02 -7.82
N ALA A 104 2.80 4.12 -6.96
CA ALA A 104 2.71 3.36 -5.71
C ALA A 104 2.49 1.87 -5.94
N ARG A 105 1.97 1.50 -7.11
CA ARG A 105 1.73 0.10 -7.48
C ARG A 105 3.03 -0.69 -7.55
N VAL A 106 4.05 -0.12 -8.19
CA VAL A 106 5.36 -0.77 -8.37
C VAL A 106 6.06 -0.90 -7.02
N SER A 107 6.09 0.17 -6.22
CA SER A 107 6.70 0.10 -4.89
C SER A 107 5.97 -0.87 -3.95
N ALA A 108 4.63 -0.93 -4.04
CA ALA A 108 3.84 -1.90 -3.29
C ALA A 108 4.11 -3.34 -3.73
N ALA A 109 4.28 -3.59 -5.04
CA ALA A 109 4.63 -4.90 -5.56
C ALA A 109 6.01 -5.36 -5.04
N ILE A 110 7.01 -4.46 -5.03
CA ILE A 110 8.34 -4.76 -4.47
C ILE A 110 8.23 -5.08 -2.97
N ALA A 111 7.51 -4.26 -2.20
CA ALA A 111 7.32 -4.49 -0.78
C ALA A 111 6.59 -5.83 -0.49
N CYS A 112 5.58 -6.18 -1.29
CA CYS A 112 4.91 -7.48 -1.19
C CYS A 112 5.85 -8.64 -1.55
N GLY A 113 6.75 -8.45 -2.53
CA GLY A 113 7.79 -9.43 -2.84
C GLY A 113 8.73 -9.68 -1.67
N ILE A 114 9.11 -8.62 -0.94
CA ILE A 114 9.91 -8.73 0.28
C ILE A 114 9.14 -9.46 1.38
N TRP A 115 7.84 -9.18 1.54
CA TRP A 115 7.00 -9.86 2.53
C TRP A 115 6.99 -11.38 2.33
N ILE A 116 7.06 -11.86 1.08
CA ILE A 116 7.01 -13.30 0.78
C ILE A 116 8.15 -14.09 1.45
N LEU A 117 9.29 -13.44 1.71
CA LEU A 117 10.44 -14.04 2.37
C LEU A 117 10.19 -14.37 3.85
N PHE A 118 9.19 -13.75 4.46
CA PHE A 118 8.82 -13.96 5.86
C PHE A 118 7.80 -15.09 5.99
N VAL A 119 8.27 -16.34 5.93
CA VAL A 119 7.43 -17.54 6.04
C VAL A 119 6.93 -17.73 7.48
N PRO A 120 5.67 -18.15 7.70
CA PRO A 120 4.63 -18.45 6.70
C PRO A 120 3.72 -17.25 6.38
N VAL A 121 3.65 -16.28 7.28
CA VAL A 121 2.62 -15.24 7.27
C VAL A 121 2.82 -14.23 6.15
N GLY A 122 4.07 -13.78 5.97
CA GLY A 122 4.44 -12.85 4.91
C GLY A 122 4.31 -13.46 3.52
N THR A 123 4.47 -14.78 3.38
CA THR A 123 4.19 -15.51 2.12
C THR A 123 2.72 -15.42 1.73
N ILE A 124 1.80 -15.70 2.67
CA ILE A 124 0.36 -15.64 2.39
C ILE A 124 -0.06 -14.20 2.12
N LEU A 125 0.30 -13.27 3.00
CA LEU A 125 -0.12 -11.87 2.88
C LEU A 125 0.53 -11.19 1.68
N GLY A 126 1.83 -11.39 1.48
CA GLY A 126 2.59 -10.84 0.36
C GLY A 126 2.10 -11.42 -0.96
N GLY A 127 1.89 -12.74 -1.03
CA GLY A 127 1.37 -13.41 -2.23
C GLY A 127 -0.03 -12.93 -2.61
N VAL A 128 -0.97 -12.91 -1.66
CA VAL A 128 -2.34 -12.44 -1.89
C VAL A 128 -2.35 -10.95 -2.28
N SER A 129 -1.58 -10.11 -1.58
CA SER A 129 -1.50 -8.68 -1.88
C SER A 129 -0.92 -8.41 -3.27
N LEU A 130 0.15 -9.12 -3.62
CA LEU A 130 0.79 -9.03 -4.92
C LEU A 130 -0.18 -9.45 -6.04
N TRP A 131 -0.93 -10.55 -5.84
CA TRP A 131 -1.94 -10.99 -6.78
C TRP A 131 -3.03 -9.93 -7.01
N TYR A 132 -3.56 -9.32 -5.95
CA TYR A 132 -4.58 -8.27 -6.07
C TYR A 132 -4.06 -7.00 -6.78
N ILE A 133 -2.80 -6.63 -6.55
CA ILE A 133 -2.18 -5.44 -7.15
C ILE A 133 -1.84 -5.67 -8.63
N LEU A 134 -1.48 -6.90 -9.01
CA LEU A 134 -1.06 -7.24 -10.37
C LEU A 134 -2.22 -7.65 -11.30
N ARG A 135 -3.42 -7.94 -10.76
CA ARG A 135 -4.56 -8.35 -11.60
C ARG A 135 -4.97 -7.27 -12.62
N PRO A 136 -5.55 -7.63 -13.79
CA PRO A 136 -5.97 -6.67 -14.81
C PRO A 136 -6.94 -5.60 -14.32
N ALA A 137 -7.90 -5.97 -13.46
CA ALA A 137 -8.85 -5.02 -12.88
C ALA A 137 -8.17 -3.92 -12.03
N ALA A 138 -6.99 -4.18 -11.45
CA ALA A 138 -6.25 -3.16 -10.72
C ALA A 138 -5.65 -2.11 -11.66
N ASN A 139 -5.30 -2.45 -12.91
CA ASN A 139 -4.81 -1.48 -13.90
C ASN A 139 -5.79 -0.32 -14.06
N PHE A 140 -7.08 -0.66 -14.16
CA PHE A 140 -8.15 0.33 -14.29
C PHE A 140 -8.31 1.16 -13.02
N VAL A 141 -8.24 0.56 -11.84
CA VAL A 141 -8.36 1.32 -10.57
C VAL A 141 -7.19 2.31 -10.36
N PHE A 142 -6.02 2.03 -10.93
CA PHE A 142 -4.86 2.92 -10.89
C PHE A 142 -4.82 3.95 -12.04
N SER A 143 -5.80 3.94 -12.95
CA SER A 143 -5.85 4.88 -14.07
C SER A 143 -6.34 6.27 -13.64
N GLU A 144 -5.95 7.29 -14.41
CA GLU A 144 -6.41 8.67 -14.18
C GLU A 144 -7.92 8.81 -14.43
N GLU A 145 -8.47 8.07 -15.39
CA GLU A 145 -9.90 8.00 -15.69
C GLU A 145 -10.70 7.53 -14.46
N TYR A 146 -10.25 6.46 -13.79
CA TYR A 146 -10.92 5.96 -12.59
C TYR A 146 -10.79 6.96 -11.43
N ALA A 147 -9.66 7.65 -11.31
CA ALA A 147 -9.49 8.68 -10.29
C ALA A 147 -10.50 9.83 -10.46
N GLU A 148 -10.85 10.18 -11.70
CA GLU A 148 -11.89 11.17 -11.99
C GLU A 148 -13.30 10.67 -11.63
N VAL A 149 -13.61 9.40 -11.93
CA VAL A 149 -14.86 8.75 -11.48
C VAL A 149 -15.00 8.80 -9.96
N VAL A 150 -13.93 8.52 -9.21
CA VAL A 150 -13.92 8.59 -7.74
C VAL A 150 -14.19 10.01 -7.24
N ARG A 151 -13.61 11.04 -7.88
CA ARG A 151 -13.84 12.46 -7.53
C ARG A 151 -15.29 12.88 -7.77
N ARG A 152 -15.91 12.39 -8.84
CA ARG A 152 -17.30 12.70 -9.21
C ARG A 152 -18.35 11.93 -8.41
N THR A 153 -17.94 10.91 -7.64
CA THR A 153 -18.86 10.04 -6.88
C THR A 153 -18.54 9.97 -5.37
N PRO A 154 -18.39 11.10 -4.66
CA PRO A 154 -17.97 11.12 -3.24
C PRO A 154 -18.90 10.33 -2.30
N GLN A 155 -20.17 10.18 -2.66
CA GLN A 155 -21.18 9.44 -1.89
C GLN A 155 -20.93 7.92 -1.83
N VAL A 156 -20.15 7.37 -2.76
CA VAL A 156 -19.80 5.94 -2.77
C VAL A 156 -18.50 5.75 -2.00
N THR A 157 -18.59 5.15 -0.82
CA THR A 157 -17.41 4.82 -0.01
C THR A 157 -17.06 3.35 -0.17
N ALA A 158 -15.80 3.07 -0.53
CA ALA A 158 -15.29 1.71 -0.52
C ALA A 158 -15.12 1.26 0.94
N SER A 159 -15.99 0.37 1.42
CA SER A 159 -15.89 -0.15 2.79
C SER A 159 -14.63 -1.01 2.93
N THR A 160 -13.76 -0.69 3.89
CA THR A 160 -12.49 -1.41 4.12
C THR A 160 -12.68 -2.68 4.95
N SER A 161 -13.72 -3.48 4.67
CA SER A 161 -14.16 -4.57 5.57
C SER A 161 -13.11 -5.71 5.70
N ILE A 162 -12.26 -5.90 4.69
CA ILE A 162 -11.20 -6.94 4.69
C ILE A 162 -9.92 -6.46 5.39
N ALA A 163 -9.69 -5.15 5.45
CA ALA A 163 -8.53 -4.56 6.14
C ALA A 163 -8.53 -4.89 7.64
N GLY A 164 -9.69 -4.86 8.29
CA GLY A 164 -9.80 -5.13 9.73
C GLY A 164 -9.40 -6.57 10.09
N TRP A 165 -9.87 -7.55 9.31
CA TRP A 165 -9.58 -8.97 9.54
C TRP A 165 -8.14 -9.34 9.24
N SER A 166 -7.57 -8.79 8.17
CA SER A 166 -6.16 -9.01 7.83
C SER A 166 -5.21 -8.38 8.86
N VAL A 167 -5.57 -7.21 9.40
CA VAL A 167 -4.86 -6.57 10.53
C VAL A 167 -4.95 -7.42 11.80
N LEU A 168 -6.14 -7.90 12.17
CA LEU A 168 -6.34 -8.76 13.33
C LEU A 168 -5.50 -10.04 13.23
N LEU A 169 -5.50 -10.66 12.05
CA LEU A 169 -4.74 -11.89 11.78
C LEU A 169 -3.22 -11.65 11.88
N VAL A 170 -2.71 -10.52 11.38
CA VAL A 170 -1.30 -10.14 11.55
C VAL A 170 -0.95 -9.98 13.03
N ILE A 171 -1.78 -9.27 13.80
CA ILE A 171 -1.54 -9.05 15.24
C ILE A 171 -1.58 -10.38 16.00
N LEU A 172 -2.56 -11.24 15.70
CA LEU A 172 -2.71 -12.55 16.34
C LEU A 172 -1.53 -13.46 16.04
N LEU A 173 -1.03 -13.46 14.80
CA LEU A 173 0.09 -14.30 14.40
C LEU A 173 1.43 -13.81 14.97
N ILE A 174 1.68 -12.49 14.97
CA ILE A 174 2.87 -11.92 15.62
C ILE A 174 2.84 -12.19 17.12
N GLY A 175 1.70 -11.94 17.77
CA GLY A 175 1.50 -12.23 19.19
C GLY A 175 1.70 -13.72 19.51
N GLY A 176 1.15 -14.61 18.69
CA GLY A 176 1.32 -16.05 18.82
C GLY A 176 2.77 -16.51 18.66
N LEU A 177 3.49 -15.99 17.67
CA LEU A 177 4.91 -16.32 17.44
C LEU A 177 5.81 -15.82 18.57
N LEU A 178 5.55 -14.62 19.10
CA LEU A 178 6.30 -14.07 20.24
C LEU A 178 6.02 -14.85 21.53
N LEU A 179 4.77 -15.24 21.79
CA LEU A 179 4.41 -16.10 22.92
C LEU A 179 5.08 -17.47 22.81
N LEU A 180 5.04 -18.10 21.63
CA LEU A 180 5.73 -19.36 21.40
C LEU A 180 7.25 -19.24 21.60
N ALA A 181 7.87 -18.20 21.02
CA ALA A 181 9.30 -17.97 21.21
C ALA A 181 9.65 -17.75 22.70
N GLY A 182 8.84 -16.99 23.44
CA GLY A 182 9.02 -16.79 24.88
C GLY A 182 8.87 -18.09 25.69
N VAL A 183 7.88 -18.93 25.36
CA VAL A 183 7.68 -20.25 25.99
C VAL A 183 8.82 -21.22 25.67
N PHE A 184 9.41 -21.16 24.48
CA PHE A 184 10.57 -21.99 24.13
C PHE A 184 11.92 -21.48 24.71
N LEU A 185 11.98 -20.20 25.11
CA LEU A 185 13.16 -19.56 25.68
C LEU A 185 13.13 -19.47 27.22
N SER A 186 12.05 -19.90 27.87
CA SER A 186 11.88 -19.97 29.33
C SER A 186 11.96 -21.41 29.84
#